data_AF-A0A822D5S2-F1
#
_entry.id   AF-A0A822D5S2-F1
#
_cell.length_a   1.000
_cell.length_b   1.000
_cell.length_c   1.000
_cell.angle_alpha   90.00
_cell.angle_beta   90.00
_cell.angle_gamma   90.00
#
_symmetry.space_group_name_H-M   'P 1'
#
loop_
_entity.id
_entity.type
_entity.pdbx_description
1 polymer ?
#
loop_
_entity_poly.entity_id
_entity_poly.type
_entity_poly.pdbx_seq_one_letter_code
_entity_poly.pdbx_strand_id
1 'polypeptide(L)' 'GGQIIPTARRVLYASMLTAKPRLYEPVYLCEVQCPEVAVGGIYGVLNRRRGHVFEEHQVTGTPMFVVKAYLPVN' A
#
# COMPACT_ATOMS: atom_id res chain seq x y z
N GLY A 1 22.16 -27.24 21.87
CA GLY A 1 21.12 -26.37 21.26
C GLY A 1 19.96 -27.09 20.58
N GLY A 2 20.05 -28.40 20.29
CA GLY A 2 19.08 -29.10 19.43
C GLY A 2 17.69 -29.39 20.02
N GLN A 3 17.48 -29.26 21.33
CA GLN A 3 16.15 -29.50 21.95
C GLN A 3 15.33 -28.22 22.15
N ILE A 4 15.99 -27.07 22.28
CA ILE A 4 15.32 -25.79 22.59
C ILE A 4 14.81 -25.12 21.31
N ILE A 5 15.65 -25.03 20.27
CA ILE A 5 15.30 -24.37 19.00
C ILE A 5 14.05 -24.97 18.33
N PRO A 6 13.90 -26.31 18.17
CA PRO A 6 12.70 -26.85 17.52
C PRO A 6 11.44 -26.70 18.36
N THR A 7 11.57 -26.75 19.70
CA THR A 7 10.45 -26.59 20.63
C THR A 7 9.96 -25.14 20.65
N ALA A 8 10.87 -24.18 20.73
CA ALA A 8 10.56 -22.76 20.66
C ALA A 8 9.87 -22.37 19.35
N ARG A 9 10.36 -22.88 18.21
CA ARG A 9 9.73 -22.66 16.90
C ARG A 9 8.28 -23.18 16.84
N ARG A 10 8.03 -24.36 17.41
CA ARG A 10 6.68 -24.94 17.45
C ARG A 10 5.70 -24.10 18.27
N VAL A 11 6.15 -23.60 19.43
CA VAL A 11 5.31 -22.74 20.28
C VAL A 11 4.97 -21.42 19.57
N LEU A 12 5.92 -20.81 18.87
CA LEU A 12 5.68 -19.58 18.09
C LEU A 12 4.67 -19.78 16.96
N TYR A 13 4.69 -20.93 16.28
CA TYR A 13 3.67 -21.23 15.27
C TYR A 13 2.30 -21.50 15.88
N ALA A 14 2.23 -22.23 17.00
CA ALA A 14 0.97 -22.47 17.71
C ALA A 14 0.33 -21.17 18.22
N SER A 15 1.13 -20.25 18.77
CA SER A 15 0.65 -18.94 19.19
C SER A 15 0.20 -18.06 18.02
N MET A 16 0.92 -18.09 16.89
CA MET A 16 0.52 -17.35 15.69
C MET A 16 -0.82 -17.85 15.13
N LEU A 17 -1.02 -19.18 15.05
CA LEU A 17 -2.26 -19.77 14.50
C LEU A 17 -3.48 -19.49 15.39
N THR A 18 -3.31 -19.40 16.70
CA THR A 18 -4.39 -19.03 17.63
C THR A 18 -4.73 -17.54 17.59
N ALA A 19 -3.80 -16.69 17.13
CA ALA A 19 -3.95 -15.24 17.10
C ALA A 19 -4.64 -14.65 15.85
N LYS A 20 -5.32 -15.47 15.02
CA LYS A 20 -5.98 -15.03 13.76
C LYS A 20 -5.03 -14.24 12.83
N PRO A 21 -3.97 -14.87 12.32
CA PRO A 21 -2.98 -14.18 11.50
C PRO A 21 -3.60 -13.68 10.19
N ARG A 22 -3.07 -12.57 9.66
CA ARG A 22 -3.48 -12.00 8.37
C ARG A 22 -2.26 -11.78 7.48
N LEU A 23 -2.46 -11.88 6.17
CA LEU A 23 -1.43 -11.54 5.20
C LEU A 23 -1.29 -10.02 5.10
N TYR A 24 -0.04 -9.55 5.11
CA TYR A 24 0.28 -8.15 4.89
C TYR A 24 0.87 -8.00 3.49
N GLU A 25 0.15 -7.29 2.63
CA GLU A 25 0.58 -7.02 1.26
C GLU A 25 1.43 -5.74 1.24
N PRO A 26 2.56 -5.69 0.50
CA PRO A 26 3.28 -4.45 0.29
C PRO A 26 2.42 -3.45 -0.49
N VAL A 27 2.67 -2.16 -0.28
CA VAL A 27 1.94 -1.06 -0.92
C VAL A 27 2.96 -0.06 -1.45
N TYR A 28 2.84 0.33 -2.72
CA TYR A 28 3.65 1.38 -3.32
C TYR A 28 3.13 2.75 -2.92
N LEU A 29 4.07 3.68 -2.73
CA LEU A 29 3.79 5.11 -2.71
C LEU A 29 3.99 5.63 -4.14
N CYS A 30 2.88 5.91 -4.81
CA CYS A 30 2.87 6.45 -6.16
C CYS A 30 2.73 7.97 -6.08
N GLU A 31 3.65 8.68 -6.73
CA GLU A 31 3.57 10.11 -6.96
C GLU A 31 3.37 10.34 -8.45
N VAL A 32 2.24 10.95 -8.82
CA VAL A 32 1.86 11.15 -10.22
C VAL A 32 1.71 12.64 -10.47
N GLN A 33 2.43 13.15 -11.46
CA GLN A 33 2.28 14.52 -11.94
C GLN A 33 1.50 14.53 -13.26
N CYS A 34 0.42 15.30 -13.31
CA CYS A 34 -0.49 15.31 -14.45
C CYS A 34 -1.18 16.67 -14.62
N PRO A 35 -1.61 17.03 -15.85
CA PRO A 35 -2.46 18.20 -16.06
C PRO A 35 -3.87 17.97 -15.50
N GLU A 36 -4.57 19.04 -15.13
CA GLU A 36 -5.92 19.01 -14.52
C GLU A 36 -6.93 18.15 -15.29
N VAL A 37 -6.89 18.22 -16.63
CA VAL A 37 -7.79 17.49 -17.53
C VAL A 37 -7.66 15.96 -17.38
N ALA A 38 -6.49 15.47 -16.94
CA ALA A 38 -6.19 14.05 -16.79
C ALA A 38 -6.41 13.52 -15.35
N VAL A 39 -6.64 14.41 -14.38
CA VAL A 39 -6.79 14.05 -12.95
C VAL A 39 -7.97 13.08 -12.75
N GLY A 40 -9.10 13.32 -13.41
CA GLY A 40 -10.27 12.42 -13.31
C GLY A 40 -9.99 10.99 -13.79
N GLY A 41 -9.12 10.82 -14.79
CA GLY A 41 -8.70 9.51 -15.28
C GLY A 41 -7.86 8.74 -14.25
N ILE A 42 -6.98 9.44 -13.52
CA ILE A 42 -6.14 8.87 -12.47
C ILE A 42 -7.01 8.35 -11.34
N TYR A 43 -7.96 9.13 -10.84
CA TYR A 43 -8.91 8.69 -9.82
C TYR A 43 -9.67 7.42 -10.24
N GLY A 44 -10.08 7.32 -11.51
CA GLY A 44 -10.75 6.14 -12.05
C GLY A 44 -9.87 4.88 -12.04
N VAL A 45 -8.59 5.00 -12.39
CA VAL A 45 -7.67 3.84 -12.42
C VAL A 45 -7.21 3.45 -11.02
N LEU A 46 -6.92 4.42 -10.14
CA LEU A 46 -6.52 4.16 -8.76
C LEU A 46 -7.63 3.44 -8.00
N ASN A 47 -8.88 3.90 -8.10
CA ASN A 47 -9.99 3.29 -7.38
C ASN A 47 -10.24 1.84 -7.84
N ARG A 48 -10.07 1.54 -9.14
CA ARG A 48 -10.17 0.17 -9.67
C ARG A 48 -9.11 -0.78 -9.10
N ARG A 49 -7.94 -0.25 -8.75
CA ARG A 49 -6.81 -1.04 -8.20
C ARG A 49 -6.71 -0.98 -6.67
N ARG A 50 -7.80 -0.65 -5.96
CA ARG A 50 -7.81 -0.48 -4.49
C ARG A 50 -6.79 0.57 -4.00
N GLY A 51 -6.47 1.52 -4.86
CA GLY A 51 -5.57 2.63 -4.54
C GLY A 51 -6.27 3.69 -3.70
N HIS A 52 -5.54 4.26 -2.75
CA HIS A 52 -6.03 5.30 -1.85
C HIS A 52 -5.23 6.58 -2.03
N VAL A 53 -5.86 7.64 -2.52
CA VAL A 53 -5.26 8.98 -2.60
C VAL A 53 -5.30 9.63 -1.23
N PHE A 54 -4.17 10.12 -0.74
CA PHE A 54 -4.09 10.77 0.58
C PHE A 54 -3.67 12.24 0.50
N GLU A 55 -3.02 12.65 -0.59
CA GLU A 55 -2.58 14.02 -0.80
C GLU A 55 -2.71 14.39 -2.27
N GLU A 56 -3.29 15.54 -2.54
CA GLU A 56 -3.32 16.17 -3.86
C GLU A 56 -2.94 17.64 -3.68
N HIS A 57 -1.94 18.11 -4.42
CA HIS A 57 -1.57 19.52 -4.44
C HIS A 57 -1.34 20.01 -5.87
N GLN A 58 -1.79 21.24 -6.13
CA GLN A 58 -1.53 21.91 -7.39
C GLN A 58 -0.16 22.59 -7.34
N VAL A 59 0.62 22.46 -8.41
CA VAL A 59 1.91 23.12 -8.54
C VAL A 59 1.68 24.58 -8.93
N THR A 60 1.93 25.49 -7.99
CA THR A 60 1.71 26.93 -8.17
C THR A 60 2.47 27.45 -9.39
N GLY A 61 1.77 28.10 -10.32
CA GLY A 61 2.35 28.67 -11.54
C GLY A 61 2.39 27.74 -12.76
N THR A 62 1.93 26.49 -12.63
CA THR A 62 1.74 25.57 -13.76
C THR A 62 0.36 24.90 -13.71
N PRO A 63 -0.21 24.45 -14.84
CA PRO A 63 -1.47 23.71 -14.85
C PRO A 63 -1.32 22.23 -14.41
N MET A 64 -0.30 21.93 -13.59
CA MET A 64 0.04 20.58 -13.15
C MET A 64 -0.42 20.32 -11.72
N PHE A 65 -0.89 19.10 -11.50
CA PHE A 65 -1.28 18.54 -10.21
C PHE A 65 -0.32 17.41 -9.86
N VAL A 66 -0.01 17.31 -8.58
CA VAL A 66 0.74 16.20 -8.01
C VAL A 66 -0.19 15.45 -7.07
N VAL A 67 -0.42 14.18 -7.39
CA VAL A 67 -1.28 13.28 -6.63
C VAL A 67 -0.39 12.21 -6.00
N LYS A 68 -0.47 12.08 -4.67
CA LYS A 68 0.17 11.00 -3.92
C LYS A 68 -0.86 9.97 -3.49
N ALA A 69 -0.57 8.71 -3.79
CA ALA A 69 -1.48 7.62 -3.53
C ALA A 69 -0.74 6.36 -3.06
N TYR A 70 -1.45 5.58 -2.26
CA TYR A 70 -1.08 4.22 -1.91
C TYR A 70 -1.69 3.25 -2.90
N LEU A 71 -0.87 2.39 -3.53
CA LEU A 71 -1.33 1.39 -4.49
C LEU A 71 -0.81 0.00 -4.10
N PRO A 72 -1.68 -1.00 -3.87
CA PRO A 72 -1.24 -2.38 -3.63
C PRO A 72 -0.42 -2.92 -4.81
N VAL A 73 0.49 -3.86 -4.54
CA VAL A 73 1.40 -4.41 -5.58
C VAL A 73 0.72 -5.41 -6.52
N ASN A 74 -0.37 -6.09 -6.10
CA ASN A 74 -1.11 -7.05 -6.95
C ASN A 74 -1.99 -6.44 -8.04
#